data_AF-A0A1F4M4N4-F1
#
_entry.id   AF-A0A1F4M4N4-F1
#
_cell.length_a   1.000
_cell.length_b   1.000
_cell.length_c   1.000
_cell.angle_alpha   90.00
_cell.angle_beta   90.00
_cell.angle_gamma   90.00
#
_symmetry.space_group_name_H-M   'P 1'
#
loop_
_entity.id
_entity.type
_entity.pdbx_description
1 polymer ?
#
loop_
_entity_poly.entity_id
_entity_poly.type
_entity_poly.pdbx_seq_one_letter_code
_entity_poly.pdbx_strand_id
1 'polypeptide(L)'
;MTHISANDLKTKGISAIEFALSTAPEAIVSVRGKDRFVVMDISHYHYLRECELDAALAETRADLAAGRTVQETPAAHLARLDAL
;
A
#
# COMPACT_ATOMS: atom_id res chain seq x y z
N MET A 1 6.73 -4.43 16.24
CA MET A 1 7.34 -3.45 15.32
C MET A 1 8.22 -2.52 16.13
N THR A 2 9.38 -2.17 15.59
CA THR A 2 10.31 -1.24 16.24
C THR A 2 9.73 0.17 16.17
N HIS A 3 9.84 0.96 17.24
CA HIS A 3 9.37 2.35 17.25
C HIS A 3 10.55 3.31 17.13
N ILE A 4 10.41 4.32 16.28
CA ILE A 4 11.34 5.44 16.12
C ILE A 4 10.64 6.69 16.65
N SER A 5 11.18 7.28 17.71
CA SER A 5 10.63 8.55 18.20
C SER A 5 11.01 9.69 17.25
N ALA A 6 10.19 10.75 17.18
CA ALA A 6 10.54 11.96 16.45
C ALA A 6 11.89 12.56 16.88
N ASN A 7 12.29 12.37 18.14
CA ASN A 7 13.58 12.84 18.64
C ASN A 7 14.75 11.95 18.16
N ASP A 8 14.58 10.63 18.11
CA ASP A 8 15.58 9.72 17.52
C ASP A 8 15.82 10.07 16.06
N LEU A 9 14.75 10.28 15.30
CA LEU A 9 14.87 10.64 13.89
C LEU A 9 15.57 12.00 13.71
N LYS A 10 15.26 12.98 14.57
CA LYS A 10 15.91 14.30 14.57
C LYS A 10 17.41 14.24 14.91
N THR A 11 17.81 13.35 15.82
CA THR A 11 19.18 13.31 16.35
C THR A 11 20.09 12.33 15.61
N LYS A 12 19.54 11.25 15.06
CA LYS A 12 20.30 10.15 14.42
C LYS A 12 20.05 10.04 12.91
N GLY A 13 19.04 10.70 12.37
CA GLY A 13 18.73 10.70 10.94
C GLY A 13 18.51 9.29 10.38
N ILE A 14 19.14 8.99 9.23
CA ILE A 14 18.97 7.72 8.51
C ILE A 14 19.40 6.51 9.33
N SER A 15 20.42 6.63 10.19
CA SER A 15 20.91 5.51 10.99
C SER A 15 19.89 4.99 12.00
N ALA A 16 18.96 5.83 12.45
CA ALA A 16 17.83 5.35 13.27
C ALA A 16 16.88 4.46 12.48
N ILE A 17 16.67 4.75 11.19
CA ILE A 17 15.84 3.94 10.29
C ILE A 17 16.56 2.62 10.00
N GLU A 18 17.82 2.67 9.58
CA GLU A 18 18.63 1.46 9.29
C GLU A 18 18.68 0.51 10.49
N PHE A 19 18.92 1.05 11.69
CA PHE A 19 18.92 0.25 12.91
C PHE A 19 17.56 -0.37 13.20
N ALA A 20 16.47 0.40 13.08
CA ALA A 20 15.13 -0.09 13.35
C ALA A 20 14.70 -1.20 12.36
N LEU A 21 15.11 -1.06 11.08
CA LEU A 21 14.82 -2.02 10.01
C LEU A 21 15.75 -3.24 10.01
N SER A 22 16.88 -3.21 10.73
CA SER A 22 17.80 -4.36 10.82
C SER A 22 17.19 -5.61 11.48
N THR A 23 16.06 -5.46 12.18
CA THR A 23 15.40 -6.53 12.93
C THR A 23 13.98 -6.82 12.47
N ALA A 24 13.40 -5.96 11.63
CA ALA A 24 12.02 -6.06 11.14
C ALA A 24 11.86 -5.28 9.82
N PRO A 25 10.99 -5.72 8.91
CA PRO A 25 10.80 -5.06 7.61
C PRO A 25 10.14 -3.68 7.71
N GLU A 26 9.56 -3.36 8.86
CA GLU A 26 8.84 -2.11 9.11
C GLU A 26 9.15 -1.56 10.51
N ALA A 27 9.16 -0.23 10.61
CA ALA A 27 9.24 0.49 11.86
C ALA A 27 8.19 1.61 11.92
N ILE A 28 7.65 1.83 13.11
CA ILE A 28 6.65 2.87 13.35
C ILE A 28 7.35 4.15 13.79
N VAL A 29 7.05 5.27 13.15
CA VAL A 29 7.48 6.59 13.60
C VAL A 29 6.39 7.20 14.46
N SER A 30 6.72 7.47 15.72
CA SER A 30 5.79 8.06 16.69
C SER A 30 6.11 9.55 16.94
N VAL A 31 5.07 10.38 16.90
CA VAL A 31 5.13 11.83 17.14
C VAL A 31 4.29 12.16 18.37
N ARG A 32 4.92 12.77 19.39
CA ARG A 32 4.27 13.08 20.69
C ARG A 32 3.57 11.85 21.32
N GLY A 33 4.24 10.70 21.25
CA GLY A 33 3.74 9.43 21.80
C GLY A 33 2.63 8.75 21.00
N LYS A 34 2.30 9.25 19.80
CA LYS A 34 1.31 8.65 18.91
C LYS A 34 1.96 8.12 17.65
N ASP A 35 1.58 6.92 17.26
CA ASP A 35 1.98 6.33 15.98
C ASP A 35 1.42 7.16 14.83
N ARG A 36 2.31 7.56 13.91
CA ARG A 36 1.93 8.53 12.86
C ARG A 36 2.34 8.08 11.47
N PHE A 37 3.48 7.44 11.32
CA PHE A 37 3.97 6.95 10.03
C PHE A 37 4.58 5.55 10.19
N VAL A 38 4.69 4.84 9.08
CA VAL A 38 5.48 3.61 8.97
C VAL A 38 6.59 3.88 7.97
N VAL A 39 7.80 3.41 8.29
CA VAL A 39 8.93 3.37 7.36
C VAL A 39 9.31 1.91 7.14
N MET A 40 9.75 1.60 5.92
CA MET A 40 10.11 0.25 5.48
C MET A 40 11.12 0.34 4.34
N ASP A 41 11.81 -0.77 4.06
CA ASP A 41 12.66 -0.87 2.89
C ASP A 41 11.84 -0.82 1.60
N ILE A 42 12.44 -0.29 0.54
CA ILE A 42 11.79 -0.16 -0.77
C ILE A 42 11.36 -1.51 -1.34
N SER A 43 12.12 -2.58 -1.06
CA SER A 43 11.78 -3.95 -1.45
C SER A 43 10.49 -4.44 -0.78
N HIS A 44 10.33 -4.18 0.52
CA HIS A 44 9.13 -4.55 1.27
C HIS A 44 7.92 -3.73 0.82
N TYR A 45 8.11 -2.43 0.56
CA TYR A 45 7.08 -1.60 -0.05
C TYR A 45 6.59 -2.16 -1.40
N HIS A 46 7.52 -2.56 -2.27
CA HIS A 46 7.17 -3.17 -3.55
C HIS A 46 6.41 -4.48 -3.40
N TYR A 47 6.83 -5.34 -2.48
CA TYR A 47 6.13 -6.58 -2.19
C TYR A 47 4.67 -6.35 -1.76
N LEU A 48 4.41 -5.39 -0.86
CA LEU A 48 3.04 -5.06 -0.46
C LEU A 48 2.22 -4.51 -1.62
N ARG A 49 2.81 -3.65 -2.45
CA ARG A 49 2.17 -3.13 -3.65
C ARG A 49 1.81 -4.22 -4.67
N GLU A 50 2.69 -5.20 -4.85
CA GLU A 50 2.42 -6.37 -5.70
C GLU A 50 1.25 -7.20 -5.14
N CYS A 51 1.20 -7.39 -3.82
CA CYS A 51 0.09 -8.08 -3.17
C CYS A 51 -1.27 -7.38 -3.41
N GLU A 52 -1.32 -6.04 -3.40
CA GLU A 52 -2.53 -5.27 -3.73
C GLU A 52 -2.97 -5.50 -5.18
N LEU A 53 -2.01 -5.57 -6.12
CA LEU A 53 -2.28 -5.84 -7.53
C LEU A 53 -2.79 -7.27 -7.74
N ASP A 54 -2.20 -8.25 -7.06
CA ASP A 54 -2.64 -9.65 -7.11
C ASP A 54 -4.07 -9.81 -6.57
N ALA A 55 -4.42 -9.08 -5.50
CA ALA A 55 -5.78 -9.05 -4.98
C ALA A 55 -6.77 -8.47 -6.00
N ALA A 56 -6.46 -7.33 -6.62
CA ALA A 56 -7.29 -6.72 -7.66
C ALA A 56 -7.45 -7.64 -8.89
N LEU A 57 -6.40 -8.37 -9.27
CA LEU A 57 -6.45 -9.34 -10.34
C LEU A 57 -7.33 -10.55 -9.98
N ALA A 58 -7.22 -11.05 -8.74
CA ALA A 58 -8.06 -12.14 -8.25
C ALA A 58 -9.54 -11.74 -8.23
N GLU A 59 -9.85 -10.53 -7.76
CA GLU A 59 -11.21 -9.97 -7.80
C GLU A 59 -11.76 -9.87 -9.22
N THR A 60 -10.99 -9.30 -10.14
CA THR A 60 -11.36 -9.20 -11.57
C THR A 60 -11.63 -10.57 -12.19
N ARG A 61 -10.81 -11.58 -11.89
CA ARG A 61 -11.01 -12.96 -12.36
C ARG A 61 -12.27 -13.57 -11.77
N ALA A 62 -12.58 -13.30 -10.51
CA ALA A 62 -13.80 -13.77 -9.87
C ALA A 62 -15.05 -13.11 -10.48
N ASP A 63 -14.98 -11.81 -10.83
CA ASP A 63 -16.06 -11.11 -11.53
C ASP A 63 -16.31 -11.68 -12.93
N LEU A 64 -15.24 -11.96 -13.68
CA LEU A 64 -15.31 -12.64 -14.98
C LEU A 64 -15.98 -14.02 -14.86
N ALA A 65 -15.55 -14.83 -13.89
CA ALA A 65 -16.10 -16.16 -13.69
C ALA A 65 -17.57 -16.14 -13.24
N ALA A 66 -17.96 -15.12 -12.48
CA ALA A 66 -19.33 -14.93 -12.01
C ALA A 66 -20.24 -14.17 -12.99
N GLY A 67 -19.73 -13.77 -14.16
CA GLY A 67 -20.47 -12.98 -15.14
C GLY A 67 -20.82 -11.57 -14.68
N ARG A 68 -20.11 -11.02 -13.69
CA ARG A 68 -20.25 -9.63 -13.21
C ARG A 68 -19.48 -8.66 -14.11
N THR A 69 -19.63 -8.83 -15.42
CA THR A 69 -18.95 -8.03 -16.43
C THR A 69 -19.92 -7.59 -17.50
N VAL A 70 -19.63 -6.46 -18.14
CA VAL A 70 -20.42 -5.93 -19.26
C VAL A 70 -19.55 -5.98 -20.50
N GLN A 71 -20.01 -6.69 -21.53
CA GLN A 71 -19.39 -6.67 -22.85
C GLN A 71 -20.22 -5.75 -23.76
N GLU A 72 -19.62 -4.63 -24.17
CA GLU A 72 -20.29 -3.60 -24.95
C GLU A 72 -19.30 -2.92 -25.89
N THR A 73 -19.81 -2.21 -26.90
CA THR A 73 -18.97 -1.37 -27.77
C THR A 73 -18.53 -0.11 -27.02
N PRO A 74 -17.43 0.56 -27.42
CA PRO A 74 -17.03 1.82 -26.81
C PRO A 74 -18.15 2.89 -26.85
N ALA A 75 -18.95 2.94 -27.91
CA ALA A 75 -20.07 3.88 -28.01
C ALA A 75 -21.19 3.57 -27.00
N ALA A 76 -21.54 2.29 -26.82
CA ALA A 76 -22.52 1.87 -25.82
C ALA A 76 -22.01 2.12 -24.39
N HIS A 77 -20.72 1.91 -24.14
CA HIS A 77 -20.07 2.22 -22.87
C HIS A 77 -20.21 3.69 -22.48
N LEU A 78 -19.88 4.61 -23.40
CA LEU A 78 -20.02 6.05 -23.18
C LEU A 78 -21.48 6.43 -22.91
N ALA A 79 -22.42 5.93 -23.72
CA ALA A 79 -23.84 6.18 -23.53
C ALA A 79 -24.35 5.69 -22.16
N ARG A 80 -23.83 4.56 -21.65
CA ARG A 80 -24.16 4.05 -20.32
C ARG A 80 -23.58 4.92 -19.21
N LEU A 81 -22.35 5.42 -19.36
CA LEU A 81 -21.72 6.31 -18.37
C LEU A 81 -22.40 7.68 -18.30
N ASP A 82 -22.81 8.24 -19.43
CA ASP A 82 -23.54 9.52 -19.50
C ASP A 82 -24.94 9.44 -18.86
N ALA A 83 -25.48 8.23 -18.70
CA ALA A 83 -26.78 7.96 -18.10
C ALA A 83 -26.73 7.59 -16.60
N LEU A 84 -25.53 7.51 -16.00
CA LEU A 84 -25.34 7.30 -14.55
C LEU A 84 -25.48 8.60 -13.77
#